data_AF-A0A968U4X2-F1
#
_entry.id   AF-A0A968U4X2-F1
#
_cell.length_a   1.000
_cell.length_b   1.000
_cell.length_c   1.000
_cell.angle_alpha   90.00
_cell.angle_beta   90.00
_cell.angle_gamma   90.00
#
_symmetry.space_group_name_H-M   'P 1'
#
loop_
_entity.id
_entity.type
_entity.pdbx_description
1 polymer ?
#
loop_
_entity_poly.entity_id
_entity_poly.type
_entity_poly.pdbx_seq_one_letter_code
_entity_poly.pdbx_strand_id
1 'polypeptide(L)'
;MEATWVYPDGFMVSYVSNFGNGAGNVFKIYGDGGTLDMTDWDKPVFANEGLAADKRRSAAKEDVAPMAMPDHMEDWLQCIRSRATPNAPIDAGYQHSVASIMATLAMDSGRRQVYDAESRQILAG
;
A
#
# COMPACT_ATOMS: atom_id res chain seq x y z
N MET A 1 -5.30 -6.79 -14.36
CA MET A 1 -4.07 -5.97 -14.49
C MET A 1 -3.16 -6.33 -13.33
N GLU A 2 -1.87 -6.52 -13.60
CA GLU A 2 -0.86 -6.81 -12.59
C GLU A 2 0.28 -5.80 -12.74
N ALA A 3 0.79 -5.30 -11.61
CA ALA A 3 1.93 -4.42 -11.56
C ALA A 3 2.77 -4.69 -10.31
N THR A 4 4.09 -4.55 -10.45
CA THR A 4 5.04 -4.66 -9.34
C THR A 4 5.91 -3.42 -9.32
N TRP A 5 5.97 -2.75 -8.16
CA TRP A 5 6.86 -1.62 -7.91
C TRP A 5 7.95 -2.02 -6.91
N VAL A 6 9.16 -1.56 -7.16
CA VAL A 6 10.31 -1.70 -6.24
C VAL A 6 10.77 -0.31 -5.86
N TYR A 7 10.74 -0.02 -4.57
CA TYR A 7 11.15 1.25 -3.98
C TYR A 7 12.65 1.27 -3.64
N PRO A 8 13.29 2.44 -3.47
CA PRO A 8 14.75 2.56 -3.29
C PRO A 8 15.35 1.69 -2.19
N ASP A 9 14.64 1.49 -1.09
CA ASP A 9 15.10 0.68 0.05
C ASP A 9 14.78 -0.83 -0.09
N GLY A 10 14.35 -1.28 -1.27
CA GLY A 10 14.02 -2.68 -1.55
C GLY A 10 12.62 -3.11 -1.12
N PHE A 11 11.79 -2.18 -0.61
CA PHE A 11 10.38 -2.45 -0.38
C PHE A 11 9.68 -2.70 -1.73
N MET A 12 8.90 -3.78 -1.80
CA MET A 12 8.22 -4.19 -3.02
C MET A 12 6.72 -4.24 -2.80
N VAL A 13 5.96 -3.71 -3.75
CA VAL A 13 4.50 -3.81 -3.81
C VAL A 13 4.12 -4.57 -5.06
N SER A 14 3.40 -5.67 -4.91
CA SER A 14 2.74 -6.38 -6.01
C SER A 14 1.24 -6.16 -5.90
N TYR A 15 0.61 -5.74 -6.99
CA TYR A 15 -0.81 -5.42 -7.05
C TYR A 15 -1.46 -6.11 -8.23
N VAL A 16 -2.58 -6.79 -7.97
CA VAL A 16 -3.37 -7.47 -9.00
C VAL A 16 -4.83 -7.04 -8.86
N SER A 17 -5.40 -6.56 -9.96
CA SER A 17 -6.84 -6.32 -10.08
C SER A 17 -7.46 -7.31 -11.05
N ASN A 18 -8.46 -8.03 -10.55
CA ASN A 18 -9.27 -9.00 -11.29
C ASN A 18 -10.73 -8.51 -11.35
N PHE A 19 -11.26 -8.34 -12.57
CA PHE A 19 -12.66 -7.92 -12.79
C PHE A 19 -13.53 -9.07 -13.33
N GLY A 20 -13.02 -10.29 -13.36
CA GLY A 20 -13.70 -11.44 -13.98
C GLY A 20 -14.66 -12.20 -13.06
N ASN A 21 -14.48 -12.09 -11.74
CA ASN A 21 -15.36 -12.69 -10.73
C ASN A 21 -15.07 -12.06 -9.34
N GLY A 22 -15.91 -12.37 -8.35
CA GLY A 22 -15.74 -11.91 -6.96
C GLY A 22 -15.01 -12.89 -6.05
N ALA A 23 -14.26 -13.85 -6.59
CA ALA A 23 -13.59 -14.87 -5.77
C ALA A 23 -12.27 -14.33 -5.19
N GLY A 24 -12.36 -13.82 -3.97
CA GLY A 24 -11.20 -13.56 -3.10
C GLY A 24 -10.41 -12.28 -3.41
N ASN A 25 -9.61 -11.90 -2.44
CA ASN A 25 -8.64 -10.81 -2.47
C ASN A 25 -7.43 -11.21 -1.62
N VAL A 26 -6.34 -10.47 -1.73
CA VAL A 26 -5.20 -10.56 -0.81
C VAL A 26 -4.75 -9.15 -0.50
N PHE A 27 -4.64 -8.84 0.79
CA PHE A 27 -3.95 -7.65 1.26
C PHE A 27 -3.07 -8.07 2.41
N LYS A 28 -1.76 -8.19 2.15
CA LYS A 28 -0.77 -8.57 3.16
C LYS A 28 0.45 -7.67 3.08
N ILE A 29 0.96 -7.29 4.24
CA ILE A 29 2.25 -6.61 4.37
C ILE A 29 3.20 -7.57 5.06
N TYR A 30 4.31 -7.88 4.40
CA TYR A 30 5.31 -8.82 4.90
C TYR A 30 6.51 -8.03 5.44
N GLY A 31 6.82 -8.23 6.71
CA GLY A 31 7.97 -7.65 7.38
C GLY A 31 8.87 -8.71 8.01
N ASP A 32 10.05 -8.28 8.44
CA ASP A 32 11.01 -9.12 9.15
C ASP A 32 10.56 -9.52 10.57
N GLY A 33 9.64 -8.74 11.14
CA GLY A 33 9.02 -8.96 12.44
C GLY A 33 7.65 -9.61 12.40
N GLY A 34 7.09 -9.89 11.22
CA GLY A 34 5.83 -10.62 11.04
C GLY A 34 5.09 -10.22 9.78
N THR A 35 3.91 -10.78 9.59
CA THR A 35 2.99 -10.46 8.49
C THR A 35 1.76 -9.77 9.06
N LEU A 36 1.37 -8.63 8.48
CA LEU A 36 0.07 -8.02 8.71
C LEU A 36 -0.88 -8.53 7.62
N ASP A 37 -1.89 -9.30 8.01
CA ASP A 37 -2.95 -9.79 7.12
C ASP A 37 -4.17 -8.86 7.23
N MET A 38 -4.46 -8.15 6.15
CA MET A 38 -5.57 -7.19 6.01
C MET A 38 -6.56 -7.65 4.94
N THR A 39 -6.57 -8.95 4.62
CA THR A 39 -7.46 -9.50 3.58
C THR A 39 -8.93 -9.26 3.95
N ASP A 40 -9.27 -9.45 5.24
CA ASP A 40 -10.46 -8.86 5.86
C ASP A 40 -10.09 -7.47 6.40
N TRP A 41 -10.49 -6.43 5.68
CA TRP A 41 -10.12 -5.05 5.99
C TRP A 41 -10.69 -4.56 7.33
N ASP A 42 -11.81 -5.13 7.77
CA ASP A 42 -12.46 -4.75 9.03
C ASP A 42 -11.83 -5.46 10.24
N LYS A 43 -11.03 -6.51 10.01
CA LYS A 43 -10.40 -7.33 11.05
C LYS A 43 -8.95 -7.68 10.71
N PRO A 44 -8.06 -6.68 10.65
CA PRO A 44 -6.64 -6.92 10.40
C PRO A 44 -6.02 -7.78 11.51
N VAL A 45 -5.19 -8.74 11.12
CA VAL A 45 -4.52 -9.67 12.03
C VAL A 45 -3.01 -9.56 11.83
N PHE A 46 -2.28 -9.39 12.92
CA PHE A 46 -0.85 -9.62 12.94
C PHE A 46 -0.56 -11.12 13.10
N ALA A 47 0.29 -11.69 12.25
CA ALA A 47 0.71 -13.07 12.31
C ALA A 47 2.23 -13.17 12.34
N ASN A 48 2.78 -14.04 13.20
CA ASN A 48 4.22 -14.33 13.25
C ASN A 48 4.63 -15.53 12.37
N GLU A 49 3.69 -16.03 11.55
CA GLU A 49 3.91 -17.14 10.63
C GLU A 49 5.01 -16.79 9.62
N GLY A 50 5.92 -17.73 9.38
CA GLY A 50 7.10 -17.51 8.53
C GLY A 50 8.31 -16.87 9.22
N LEU A 51 8.19 -16.41 10.47
CA LEU A 51 9.34 -15.92 11.23
C LEU A 51 10.27 -17.04 11.70
N ALA A 52 11.56 -16.71 11.77
CA ALA A 52 12.57 -17.53 12.44
C ALA A 52 12.22 -17.68 13.93
N ALA A 53 12.58 -18.81 14.54
CA ALA A 53 12.14 -19.19 15.88
C ALA A 53 12.55 -18.17 16.96
N ASP A 54 13.70 -17.53 16.79
CA ASP A 54 14.25 -16.47 17.65
C ASP A 54 13.50 -15.14 17.57
N LYS A 55 12.72 -14.93 16.50
CA LYS A 55 11.92 -13.70 16.28
C LYS A 55 10.43 -13.86 16.56
N ARG A 56 9.96 -15.08 16.88
CA ARG A 56 8.53 -15.33 17.12
C ARG A 56 8.09 -14.74 18.46
N ARG A 57 7.01 -13.95 18.41
CA ARG A 57 6.25 -13.57 19.61
C ARG A 57 5.51 -14.78 20.19
N SER A 58 5.13 -14.72 21.47
CA SER A 58 4.38 -15.78 22.14
C SER A 58 3.02 -16.05 21.48
N ALA A 59 2.33 -15.01 21.02
CA ALA A 59 1.11 -15.14 20.23
C ALA A 59 1.44 -15.41 18.76
N ALA A 60 0.86 -16.48 18.19
CA ALA A 60 1.02 -16.83 16.78
C ALA A 60 0.24 -15.88 15.85
N LYS A 61 -0.93 -15.43 16.31
CA LYS A 61 -1.80 -14.46 15.66
C LYS A 61 -2.43 -13.55 16.71
N GLU A 62 -2.59 -12.28 16.39
CA GLU A 62 -3.16 -11.26 17.27
C GLU A 62 -4.00 -10.28 16.44
N ASP A 63 -5.20 -9.98 16.91
CA ASP A 63 -6.04 -8.96 16.29
C ASP A 63 -5.40 -7.59 16.46
N VAL A 64 -5.33 -6.81 15.38
CA VAL A 64 -4.86 -5.43 15.48
C VAL A 64 -5.93 -4.59 16.15
N ALA A 65 -5.57 -3.94 17.25
CA ALA A 65 -6.48 -3.10 18.01
C ALA A 65 -7.07 -1.98 17.11
N PRO A 66 -8.39 -1.76 17.14
CA PRO A 66 -9.02 -0.68 16.39
C PRO A 66 -8.44 0.68 16.79
N MET A 67 -8.17 1.52 15.80
CA MET A 67 -7.76 2.91 16.01
C MET A 67 -8.87 3.83 15.52
N ALA A 68 -9.42 4.65 16.44
CA ALA A 68 -10.45 5.61 16.08
C ALA A 68 -9.86 6.70 15.17
N MET A 69 -10.47 6.88 14.00
CA MET A 69 -10.12 7.90 13.03
C MET A 69 -11.39 8.63 12.58
N PRO A 70 -11.33 9.93 12.28
CA PRO A 70 -12.46 10.64 11.68
C PRO A 70 -12.82 10.04 10.32
N ASP A 71 -14.10 10.16 9.93
CA ASP A 71 -14.51 9.82 8.57
C ASP A 71 -13.73 10.66 7.55
N HIS A 72 -13.50 10.14 6.35
CA HIS A 72 -12.72 10.80 5.32
C HIS A 72 -13.18 12.23 5.02
N MET A 73 -14.50 12.46 4.90
CA MET A 73 -15.04 13.80 4.63
C MET A 73 -15.02 14.69 5.86
N GLU A 74 -15.15 14.09 7.05
CA GLU A 74 -15.03 14.81 8.31
C GLU A 74 -13.61 15.33 8.51
N ASP A 75 -12.58 14.50 8.31
CA ASP A 75 -11.17 14.88 8.37
C ASP A 75 -10.88 16.10 7.49
N TRP A 76 -11.35 16.06 6.24
CA TRP A 76 -11.17 17.15 5.29
C TRP A 76 -11.82 18.45 5.75
N LEU A 77 -13.09 18.41 6.22
CA LEU A 77 -13.79 19.59 6.72
C LEU A 77 -13.15 20.15 8.00
N GLN A 78 -12.67 19.29 8.89
CA GLN A 78 -11.94 19.70 10.10
C GLN A 78 -10.63 20.39 9.72
N CYS A 79 -9.88 19.83 8.77
CA CYS A 79 -8.64 20.42 8.28
C CYS A 79 -8.85 21.79 7.62
N ILE A 80 -9.94 21.99 6.88
CA ILE A 80 -10.28 23.33 6.35
C ILE A 80 -10.47 24.35 7.48
N ARG A 81 -11.19 23.97 8.54
CA ARG A 81 -11.49 24.87 9.67
C ARG A 81 -10.24 25.19 10.49
N SER A 82 -9.44 24.18 10.78
CA SER A 82 -8.24 24.30 11.61
C SER A 82 -7.01 24.77 10.84
N ARG A 83 -7.07 24.73 9.50
CA ARG A 83 -5.92 24.87 8.59
C ARG A 83 -4.83 23.81 8.80
N ALA A 84 -5.22 22.62 9.26
CA ALA A 84 -4.32 21.47 9.32
C ALA A 84 -4.19 20.78 7.95
N THR A 85 -3.17 19.92 7.81
CA THR A 85 -3.00 19.06 6.64
C THR A 85 -3.92 17.84 6.75
N PRO A 86 -4.73 17.50 5.73
CA PRO A 86 -5.56 16.30 5.73
C PRO A 86 -4.75 15.00 5.75
N ASN A 87 -5.38 13.90 6.17
CA ASN A 87 -4.77 12.55 6.10
C ASN A 87 -4.48 12.11 4.64
N ALA A 88 -5.23 12.63 3.68
CA ALA A 88 -5.03 12.42 2.24
C ALA A 88 -4.61 13.73 1.54
N PRO A 89 -3.36 14.21 1.72
CA PRO A 89 -2.90 15.44 1.10
C PRO A 89 -2.66 15.27 -0.41
N ILE A 90 -2.50 16.38 -1.12
CA ILE A 90 -2.28 16.38 -2.58
C ILE A 90 -1.04 15.58 -2.99
N ASP A 91 0.02 15.59 -2.17
CA ASP A 91 1.25 14.86 -2.44
C ASP A 91 1.03 13.34 -2.47
N ALA A 92 0.16 12.81 -1.60
CA ALA A 92 -0.22 11.40 -1.62
C ALA A 92 -0.99 11.05 -2.91
N GLY A 93 -1.89 11.95 -3.35
CA GLY A 93 -2.62 11.80 -4.62
C GLY A 93 -1.70 11.85 -5.85
N TYR A 94 -0.68 12.72 -5.81
CA TYR A 94 0.36 12.79 -6.85
C TYR A 94 1.16 11.48 -6.91
N GLN A 95 1.64 10.97 -5.78
CA GLN A 95 2.38 9.71 -5.71
C GLN A 95 1.56 8.51 -6.23
N HIS A 96 0.28 8.44 -5.85
CA HIS A 96 -0.64 7.42 -6.38
C HIS A 96 -0.75 7.50 -7.90
N SER A 97 -0.92 8.72 -8.43
CA SER A 97 -1.04 8.97 -9.88
C SER A 97 0.23 8.55 -10.63
N VAL A 98 1.42 8.84 -10.09
CA VAL A 98 2.70 8.39 -10.65
C VAL A 98 2.73 6.87 -10.76
N ALA A 99 2.38 6.14 -9.69
CA ALA A 99 2.37 4.68 -9.70
C ALA A 99 1.41 4.11 -10.74
N SER A 100 0.19 4.67 -10.87
CA SER A 100 -0.80 4.26 -11.88
C SER A 100 -0.29 4.51 -13.31
N ILE A 101 0.25 5.71 -13.58
CA ILE A 101 0.77 6.08 -14.91
C ILE A 101 1.96 5.19 -15.29
N MET A 102 2.87 4.92 -14.35
CA MET A 102 3.99 3.99 -14.57
C MET A 102 3.49 2.60 -14.99
N ALA A 103 2.46 2.08 -14.31
CA ALA A 103 1.91 0.77 -14.61
C ALA A 103 1.24 0.72 -15.99
N THR A 104 0.50 1.76 -16.38
CA THR A 104 -0.08 1.88 -17.73
C THR A 104 1.00 1.98 -18.80
N LEU A 105 2.01 2.84 -18.61
CA LEU A 105 3.12 2.97 -19.56
C LEU A 105 3.90 1.65 -19.71
N ALA A 106 4.11 0.94 -18.60
CA ALA A 106 4.77 -0.37 -18.63
C ALA A 106 3.96 -1.41 -19.40
N MET A 107 2.63 -1.44 -19.19
CA MET A 107 1.71 -2.32 -19.91
C MET A 107 1.71 -2.03 -21.41
N ASP A 108 1.61 -0.76 -21.80
CA ASP A 108 1.53 -0.38 -23.21
C ASP A 108 2.86 -0.61 -23.95
N SER A 109 4.00 -0.31 -23.31
CA SER A 109 5.30 -0.42 -23.96
C SER A 109 5.96 -1.80 -23.80
N GLY A 110 5.47 -2.64 -22.88
CA GLY A 110 6.12 -3.89 -22.49
C GLY A 110 7.49 -3.71 -21.84
N ARG A 111 7.77 -2.54 -21.25
CA ARG A 111 9.07 -2.18 -20.65
C ARG A 111 8.90 -1.69 -19.23
N ARG A 112 9.92 -1.93 -18.40
CA ARG A 112 10.01 -1.32 -17.07
C ARG A 112 10.02 0.20 -17.18
N GLN A 113 9.37 0.84 -16.21
CA GLN A 113 9.37 2.29 -16.03
C GLN A 113 10.02 2.62 -14.69
N VAL A 114 10.79 3.70 -14.66
CA VAL A 114 11.43 4.26 -13.47
C VAL A 114 10.94 5.70 -13.30
N TYR A 115 10.59 6.04 -12.06
CA TYR A 115 10.27 7.41 -11.68
C TYR A 115 11.53 8.10 -11.17
N ASP A 116 11.91 9.19 -11.82
CA ASP A 116 12.92 10.12 -11.34
C ASP A 116 12.23 11.19 -10.48
N ALA A 117 12.48 11.14 -9.17
CA ALA A 117 11.88 12.06 -8.21
C ALA A 117 12.45 13.49 -8.30
N GLU A 118 13.67 13.66 -8.81
CA GLU A 118 14.30 14.98 -8.96
C GLU A 118 13.66 15.74 -10.12
N SER A 119 13.63 15.13 -11.31
CA SER A 119 13.02 15.74 -12.50
C SER A 119 11.50 15.57 -12.57
N ARG A 120 10.92 14.73 -11.71
CA ARG A 120 9.49 14.36 -11.68
C ARG A 120 9.01 13.72 -12.99
N GLN A 121 9.86 12.90 -13.60
CA GLN A 121 9.60 12.25 -14.87
C GLN A 121 9.49 10.74 -14.74
N ILE A 122 8.69 10.12 -15.62
CA ILE A 122 8.66 8.67 -15.79
C ILE A 122 9.45 8.34 -17.05
N LEU A 123 10.48 7.51 -16.89
CA LEU A 123 11.43 7.15 -17.93
C LEU A 123 11.38 5.63 -18.15
N ALA A 124 11.58 5.19 -19.39
CA ALA A 124 11.74 3.77 -19.66
C ALA A 124 13.12 3.28 -19.19
N GLY A 125 13.16 2.13 -18.51
CA GLY A 125 14.39 1.53 -17.95
C GLY A 125 14.15 0.89 -16.58
#